data_AF-A0A497LAY9-F1
#
_entry.id   AF-A0A497LAY9-F1
#
_cell.length_a   1.000
_cell.length_b   1.000
_cell.length_c   1.000
_cell.angle_alpha   90.00
_cell.angle_beta   90.00
_cell.angle_gamma   90.00
#
_symmetry.space_group_name_H-M   'P 1'
#
loop_
_entity.id
_entity.type
_entity.pdbx_description
1 polymer ?
#
loop_
_entity_poly.entity_id
_entity_poly.type
_entity_poly.pdbx_seq_one_letter_code
_entity_poly.pdbx_strand_id
1 'polypeptide(L)'
;MSEEFMPEILAEVEAGYRLRPATQVGLMLILSLLGLWLIYLAREYYGLPLDVCIIAATVYLALLYPLIIKIKNRFTIALSFAFYGAAMAAIIYWLVRHTFLAPGGLSLEAIALYVIFLEIIAMELFHHLCEEYVFYERDWRSYLLTAVLSAGFFACLYVFLSAYALGFTAIVIAAVLTMMYAWAVLPEKPI
;
A
#
# COMPACT_ATOMS: atom_id res chain seq x y z
N MET A 1 -5.02 29.74 -15.49
CA MET A 1 -3.68 30.12 -15.99
C MET A 1 -2.63 30.15 -14.88
N SER A 2 -2.77 30.90 -13.78
CA SER A 2 -1.75 30.88 -12.70
C SER A 2 -1.65 29.58 -11.89
N GLU A 3 -2.74 28.80 -11.79
CA GLU A 3 -2.76 27.53 -11.03
C GLU A 3 -2.10 26.35 -11.78
N GLU A 4 -2.03 26.39 -13.11
CA GLU A 4 -1.39 25.34 -13.91
C GLU A 4 0.15 25.47 -13.98
N PHE A 5 0.69 26.69 -13.83
CA PHE A 5 2.15 26.92 -13.83
C PHE A 5 2.82 26.59 -12.49
N MET A 6 2.07 26.63 -11.39
CA MET A 6 2.60 26.32 -10.05
C MET A 6 3.15 24.88 -9.93
N PRO A 7 2.45 23.83 -10.39
CA PRO A 7 2.97 22.46 -10.32
C PRO A 7 4.18 22.23 -11.24
N GLU A 8 4.26 22.88 -12.41
CA GLU A 8 5.42 22.78 -13.29
C GLU A 8 6.68 23.40 -12.66
N ILE A 9 6.56 24.59 -12.08
CA ILE A 9 7.67 25.27 -11.40
C ILE A 9 8.12 24.47 -10.17
N LEU A 10 7.18 23.92 -9.39
CA LEU A 10 7.52 23.05 -8.26
C LEU A 10 8.21 21.76 -8.71
N ALA A 11 7.76 21.13 -9.78
CA ALA A 11 8.41 19.94 -10.33
C ALA A 11 9.84 20.22 -10.83
N GLU A 12 10.08 21.41 -11.39
CA GLU A 12 11.39 21.84 -11.87
C GLU A 12 12.34 22.21 -10.71
N VAL A 13 11.81 22.85 -9.66
CA VAL A 13 12.55 23.10 -8.41
C VAL A 13 12.88 21.79 -7.71
N GLU A 14 11.93 20.86 -7.60
CA GLU A 14 12.16 19.52 -7.04
C GLU A 14 13.20 18.73 -7.83
N ALA A 15 13.22 18.87 -9.16
CA ALA A 15 14.23 18.22 -10.00
C ALA A 15 15.65 18.66 -9.63
N GLY A 16 15.85 19.90 -9.17
CA GLY A 16 17.12 20.42 -8.67
C GLY A 16 17.58 19.81 -7.34
N TYR A 17 16.65 19.34 -6.50
CA TYR A 17 16.94 18.69 -5.21
C TYR A 17 17.03 17.16 -5.29
N ARG A 18 16.80 16.56 -6.47
CA ARG A 18 16.90 15.12 -6.63
C ARG A 18 18.35 14.64 -6.50
N LEU A 19 18.53 13.63 -5.66
CA LEU A 19 19.81 12.92 -5.56
C LEU A 19 20.21 12.38 -6.93
N ARG A 20 21.51 12.42 -7.24
CA ARG A 20 22.04 11.82 -8.47
C ARG A 20 21.73 10.32 -8.47
N PRO A 21 21.49 9.69 -9.64
CA PRO A 21 21.18 8.27 -9.72
C PRO A 21 22.18 7.37 -8.97
N ALA A 22 23.48 7.66 -9.07
CA ALA A 22 24.51 6.93 -8.32
C ALA A 22 24.35 7.06 -6.80
N THR A 23 23.98 8.25 -6.31
CA THR A 23 23.71 8.51 -4.90
C THR A 23 22.43 7.81 -4.44
N GLN A 24 21.37 7.78 -5.27
CA GLN A 24 20.14 7.04 -4.96
C GLN A 24 20.43 5.54 -4.82
N VAL A 25 21.15 4.95 -5.78
CA VAL A 25 21.54 3.53 -5.74
C VAL A 25 22.44 3.25 -4.54
N GLY A 26 23.43 4.10 -4.27
CA GLY A 26 24.31 3.97 -3.12
C GLY A 26 23.56 4.05 -1.78
N LEU A 27 22.64 5.02 -1.64
CA LEU A 27 21.80 5.17 -0.46
C LEU A 27 20.86 3.97 -0.29
N MET A 28 20.26 3.49 -1.38
CA MET A 28 19.42 2.29 -1.38
C MET A 28 20.20 1.07 -0.89
N LEU A 29 21.43 0.87 -1.36
CA LEU A 29 22.27 -0.25 -0.91
C LEU A 29 22.61 -0.15 0.58
N ILE A 30 23.05 1.02 1.05
CA ILE A 30 23.42 1.24 2.46
C ILE A 30 22.21 0.98 3.37
N LEU A 31 21.06 1.56 3.04
CA LEU A 31 19.85 1.40 3.85
C LEU A 31 19.29 -0.02 3.78
N SER A 32 19.34 -0.67 2.60
CA SER A 32 18.97 -2.07 2.48
C SER A 32 19.83 -2.97 3.36
N LEU A 33 21.15 -2.80 3.33
CA LEU A 33 22.08 -3.57 4.16
C LEU A 33 21.83 -3.31 5.65
N LEU A 34 21.63 -2.05 6.03
CA LEU A 34 21.32 -1.69 7.42
C LEU A 34 20.02 -2.34 7.90
N GLY A 35 18.94 -2.24 7.11
CA GLY A 35 17.66 -2.84 7.46
C GLY A 35 17.71 -4.37 7.55
N LEU A 36 18.36 -5.03 6.58
CA LEU A 36 18.55 -6.48 6.62
C LEU A 36 19.43 -6.91 7.80
N TRP A 37 20.45 -6.13 8.15
CA TRP A 37 21.28 -6.37 9.33
C TRP A 37 20.47 -6.22 10.63
N LEU A 38 19.63 -5.19 10.75
CA LEU A 38 18.74 -5.04 11.91
C LEU A 38 17.76 -6.21 12.04
N ILE A 39 17.19 -6.69 10.93
CA ILE A 39 16.31 -7.87 10.93
C ILE A 39 17.09 -9.14 11.33
N TYR A 40 18.34 -9.28 10.88
CA TYR A 40 19.22 -10.36 11.30
C TYR A 40 19.52 -10.30 12.80
N LEU A 41 19.86 -9.14 13.35
CA LEU A 41 20.04 -8.98 14.79
C LEU A 41 18.76 -9.28 15.55
N ALA A 42 17.61 -8.87 15.02
CA ALA A 42 16.33 -9.15 15.65
C ALA A 42 16.07 -10.67 15.74
N ARG A 43 16.46 -11.42 14.71
CA ARG A 43 16.46 -12.88 14.74
C ARG A 43 17.43 -13.46 15.79
N GLU A 44 18.66 -12.99 15.82
CA GLU A 44 19.70 -13.54 16.70
C GLU A 44 19.39 -13.27 18.19
N TYR A 45 18.93 -12.05 18.51
CA TYR A 45 18.70 -11.65 19.91
C TYR A 45 17.28 -11.98 20.42
N TYR A 46 16.26 -11.96 19.56
CA TYR A 46 14.86 -12.20 19.96
C TYR A 46 14.31 -13.53 19.44
N GLY A 47 15.11 -14.34 18.74
CA GLY A 47 14.70 -15.66 18.26
C GLY A 47 13.58 -15.62 17.21
N LEU A 48 13.48 -14.54 16.43
CA LEU A 48 12.43 -14.42 15.41
C LEU A 48 12.53 -15.55 14.38
N PRO A 49 11.39 -16.17 14.00
CA PRO A 49 11.41 -17.23 13.02
C PRO A 49 11.74 -16.69 11.63
N LEU A 50 12.39 -17.53 10.81
CA LEU A 50 12.96 -17.13 9.52
C LEU A 50 11.89 -16.58 8.55
N ASP A 51 10.69 -17.14 8.58
CA ASP A 51 9.58 -16.71 7.75
C ASP A 51 9.16 -15.26 8.05
N VAL A 52 9.07 -14.89 9.32
CA VAL A 52 8.78 -13.51 9.75
C VAL A 52 9.89 -12.56 9.28
N CYS A 53 11.16 -12.97 9.37
CA CYS A 53 12.28 -12.17 8.87
C CYS A 53 12.21 -11.91 7.36
N ILE A 54 11.85 -12.92 6.56
CA ILE A 54 11.70 -12.79 5.10
C ILE A 54 10.56 -11.83 4.76
N ILE A 55 9.44 -11.93 5.46
CA ILE A 55 8.27 -11.05 5.27
C ILE A 55 8.64 -9.62 5.63
N ALA A 56 9.27 -9.40 6.79
CA ALA A 56 9.72 -8.08 7.23
C ALA A 56 10.72 -7.47 6.24
N ALA A 57 11.68 -8.26 5.74
CA ALA A 57 12.65 -7.81 4.74
C ALA A 57 11.97 -7.40 3.43
N THR A 58 10.99 -8.18 2.98
CA THR A 58 10.24 -7.91 1.74
C THR A 58 9.46 -6.60 1.84
N VAL A 59 8.70 -6.42 2.94
CA VAL A 59 7.94 -5.20 3.20
C VAL A 59 8.87 -3.99 3.33
N TYR A 60 9.98 -4.14 4.06
CA TYR A 60 10.97 -3.09 4.25
C TYR A 60 11.54 -2.60 2.91
N LEU A 61 12.00 -3.52 2.06
CA LEU A 61 12.55 -3.17 0.75
C LEU A 61 11.50 -2.55 -0.16
N ALA A 62 10.25 -3.01 -0.10
CA ALA A 62 9.17 -2.48 -0.90
C ALA A 62 8.76 -1.05 -0.53
N LEU A 63 8.89 -0.66 0.73
CA LEU A 63 8.68 0.72 1.17
C LEU A 63 9.90 1.60 0.86
N LEU A 64 11.10 1.05 1.03
CA LEU A 64 12.34 1.78 0.84
C LEU A 64 12.63 2.12 -0.63
N TYR A 65 12.31 1.20 -1.55
CA TYR A 65 12.60 1.33 -2.97
C TYR A 65 11.97 2.57 -3.62
N PRO A 66 10.64 2.76 -3.61
CA PRO A 66 9.99 3.93 -4.23
C PRO A 66 10.31 5.25 -3.52
N LEU A 67 10.75 5.19 -2.25
CA LEU A 67 11.17 6.37 -1.49
C LEU A 67 12.51 6.92 -1.99
N ILE A 68 13.47 6.05 -2.29
CA ILE A 68 14.84 6.45 -2.65
C ILE A 68 15.04 6.51 -4.17
N ILE A 69 14.54 5.49 -4.88
CA ILE A 69 14.75 5.37 -6.33
C ILE A 69 13.64 6.15 -7.04
N LYS A 70 14.00 7.35 -7.51
CA LYS A 70 13.13 8.24 -8.30
C LYS A 70 13.47 8.25 -9.79
N ILE A 71 14.26 7.27 -10.23
CA ILE A 71 14.68 7.12 -11.63
C ILE A 71 13.47 6.61 -12.44
N LYS A 72 13.12 7.32 -13.51
CA LYS A 72 12.01 6.98 -14.40
C LYS A 72 12.50 6.16 -15.61
N ASN A 73 12.67 4.86 -15.43
CA ASN A 73 12.91 3.94 -16.55
C ASN A 73 12.05 2.68 -16.41
N ARG A 74 11.81 1.96 -17.51
CA ARG A 74 10.92 0.79 -17.50
C ARG A 74 11.32 -0.28 -16.47
N PHE A 75 12.61 -0.44 -16.24
CA PHE A 75 13.14 -1.42 -15.31
C PHE A 75 12.87 -1.03 -13.85
N THR A 76 13.10 0.23 -13.48
CA THR A 76 12.88 0.72 -12.12
C THR A 76 11.40 0.75 -11.77
N ILE A 77 10.54 1.08 -12.73
CA ILE A 77 9.09 1.00 -12.60
C ILE A 77 8.65 -0.45 -12.36
N ALA A 78 9.08 -1.38 -13.21
CA ALA A 78 8.75 -2.79 -13.07
C ALA A 78 9.24 -3.36 -11.73
N LEU A 79 10.43 -2.96 -11.28
CA LEU A 79 10.99 -3.38 -10.00
C LEU A 79 10.17 -2.81 -8.82
N SER A 80 9.70 -1.57 -8.91
CA SER A 80 8.81 -0.97 -7.91
C SER A 80 7.50 -1.74 -7.77
N PHE A 81 6.86 -2.10 -8.90
CA PHE A 81 5.64 -2.92 -8.89
C PHE A 81 5.90 -4.35 -8.40
N ALA A 82 7.05 -4.94 -8.73
CA ALA A 82 7.43 -6.26 -8.24
C ALA A 82 7.60 -6.27 -6.72
N PHE A 83 8.28 -5.26 -6.17
CA PHE A 83 8.41 -5.11 -4.72
C PHE A 83 7.06 -4.87 -4.03
N TYR A 84 6.21 -4.01 -4.60
CA TYR A 84 4.85 -3.79 -4.11
C TYR A 84 4.04 -5.09 -4.07
N GLY A 85 4.00 -5.83 -5.18
CA GLY A 85 3.30 -7.11 -5.26
C GLY A 85 3.86 -8.16 -4.30
N ALA A 86 5.18 -8.22 -4.14
CA ALA A 86 5.85 -9.10 -3.18
C ALA A 86 5.47 -8.75 -1.73
N ALA A 87 5.43 -7.46 -1.38
CA ALA A 87 5.01 -7.02 -0.05
C ALA A 87 3.54 -7.36 0.21
N MET A 88 2.64 -7.12 -0.75
CA MET A 88 1.23 -7.49 -0.61
C MET A 88 1.06 -9.00 -0.43
N ALA A 89 1.73 -9.81 -1.25
CA ALA A 89 1.70 -11.26 -1.12
C ALA A 89 2.27 -11.74 0.22
N ALA A 90 3.35 -11.13 0.70
CA ALA A 90 3.96 -11.45 1.99
C ALA A 90 3.03 -11.12 3.17
N ILE A 91 2.36 -9.96 3.14
CA ILE A 91 1.40 -9.55 4.17
C ILE A 91 0.18 -10.48 4.16
N ILE A 92 -0.37 -10.79 2.98
CA ILE A 92 -1.50 -11.73 2.85
C ILE A 92 -1.11 -13.12 3.37
N TYR A 93 0.05 -13.64 2.97
CA TYR A 93 0.56 -14.92 3.47
C TYR A 93 0.71 -14.91 4.99
N TRP A 94 1.30 -13.85 5.54
CA TRP A 94 1.48 -13.70 6.98
C TRP A 94 0.14 -13.74 7.71
N LEU A 95 -0.83 -12.96 7.24
CA LEU A 95 -2.20 -12.92 7.78
C LEU A 95 -2.82 -14.32 7.73
N VAL A 96 -2.86 -14.97 6.56
CA VAL A 96 -3.47 -16.30 6.42
C VAL A 96 -2.85 -17.32 7.39
N ARG A 97 -1.52 -17.39 7.46
CA ARG A 97 -0.84 -18.36 8.32
C ARG A 97 -0.96 -18.08 9.82
N HIS A 98 -0.81 -16.82 10.22
CA HIS A 98 -0.67 -16.45 11.62
C HIS A 98 -1.97 -15.96 12.27
N THR A 99 -3.01 -15.69 11.48
CA THR A 99 -4.29 -15.21 12.01
C THR A 99 -5.48 -16.11 11.64
N PHE A 100 -5.61 -16.51 10.37
CA PHE A 100 -6.76 -17.33 9.93
C PHE A 100 -6.59 -18.81 10.25
N LEU A 101 -5.39 -19.35 10.04
CA LEU A 101 -5.07 -20.77 10.24
C LEU A 101 -4.48 -21.07 11.62
N ALA A 102 -4.26 -20.05 12.45
CA ALA A 102 -3.68 -20.23 13.79
C ALA A 102 -4.70 -20.87 14.76
N PRO A 103 -4.24 -21.70 15.72
CA PRO A 103 -5.10 -22.23 16.76
C PRO A 103 -5.70 -21.09 17.61
N GLY A 104 -7.03 -21.03 17.70
CA GLY A 104 -7.73 -19.90 18.35
C GLY A 104 -7.80 -18.65 17.47
N GLY A 105 -7.90 -18.83 16.15
CA GLY A 105 -7.88 -17.77 15.13
C GLY A 105 -8.82 -16.59 15.38
N LEU A 106 -8.59 -15.52 14.60
CA LEU A 106 -9.29 -14.25 14.78
C LEU A 106 -10.80 -14.37 14.58
N SER A 107 -11.54 -13.53 15.31
CA SER A 107 -12.97 -13.36 15.07
C SER A 107 -13.20 -12.76 13.67
N LEU A 108 -14.40 -12.98 13.13
CA LEU A 108 -14.76 -12.52 11.78
C LEU A 108 -14.65 -11.00 11.65
N GLU A 109 -14.92 -10.29 12.75
CA GLU A 109 -14.84 -8.83 12.84
C GLU A 109 -13.39 -8.34 12.76
N ALA A 110 -12.48 -9.00 13.47
CA ALA A 110 -11.06 -8.66 13.44
C ALA A 110 -10.48 -8.92 12.04
N ILE A 111 -10.88 -10.02 11.41
CA ILE A 111 -10.58 -10.32 10.01
C ILE A 111 -11.07 -9.20 9.09
N ALA A 112 -12.34 -8.78 9.24
CA ALA A 112 -12.91 -7.73 8.41
C ALA A 112 -12.18 -6.40 8.58
N LEU A 113 -11.80 -6.04 9.80
CA LEU A 113 -10.99 -4.85 10.08
C LEU A 113 -9.61 -4.92 9.42
N TYR A 114 -8.95 -6.09 9.47
CA TYR A 114 -7.67 -6.30 8.80
C TYR A 114 -7.78 -6.18 7.28
N VAL A 115 -8.84 -6.72 6.69
CA VAL A 115 -9.08 -6.60 5.24
C VAL A 115 -9.27 -5.14 4.85
N ILE A 116 -10.09 -4.38 5.59
CA ILE A 116 -10.28 -2.94 5.36
C ILE A 116 -8.94 -2.19 5.42
N PHE A 117 -8.16 -2.44 6.47
CA PHE A 117 -6.86 -1.79 6.65
C PHE A 117 -5.90 -2.11 5.49
N LEU A 118 -5.85 -3.39 5.09
CA LEU A 118 -5.01 -3.83 3.99
C LEU A 118 -5.48 -3.23 2.66
N GLU A 119 -6.78 -3.08 2.46
CA GLU A 119 -7.38 -2.48 1.27
C GLU A 119 -7.04 -0.98 1.16
N ILE A 120 -7.11 -0.24 2.26
CA ILE A 120 -6.69 1.18 2.32
C ILE A 120 -5.19 1.30 2.02
N ILE A 121 -4.33 0.52 2.71
CA ILE A 121 -2.88 0.60 2.51
C ILE A 121 -2.47 0.18 1.11
N ALA A 122 -3.08 -0.88 0.58
CA ALA A 122 -2.83 -1.34 -0.78
C ALA A 122 -3.17 -0.22 -1.77
N MET A 123 -4.33 0.40 -1.64
CA MET A 123 -4.72 1.49 -2.54
C MET A 123 -3.85 2.74 -2.40
N GLU A 124 -3.52 3.17 -1.19
CA GLU A 124 -2.65 4.33 -0.95
C GLU A 124 -1.26 4.11 -1.57
N LEU A 125 -0.68 2.93 -1.33
CA LEU A 125 0.62 2.58 -1.89
C LEU A 125 0.55 2.44 -3.41
N PHE A 126 -0.56 1.91 -3.93
CA PHE A 126 -0.82 1.82 -5.37
C PHE A 126 -0.97 3.21 -6.01
N HIS A 127 -1.61 4.17 -5.35
CA HIS A 127 -1.73 5.56 -5.80
C HIS A 127 -0.37 6.23 -5.89
N HIS A 128 0.44 6.16 -4.85
CA HIS A 128 1.81 6.70 -4.88
C HIS A 128 2.68 6.09 -5.97
N LEU A 129 2.48 4.80 -6.28
CA LEU A 129 3.16 4.13 -7.38
C LEU A 129 2.60 4.56 -8.75
N CYS A 130 1.28 4.68 -8.90
CA CYS A 130 0.65 4.90 -10.20
C CYS A 130 0.59 6.37 -10.65
N GLU A 131 0.49 7.33 -9.72
CA GLU A 131 0.53 8.76 -10.04
C GLU A 131 1.83 9.14 -10.77
N GLU A 132 2.95 8.52 -10.39
CA GLU A 132 4.27 8.72 -11.02
C GLU A 132 4.42 7.96 -12.36
N TYR A 133 3.68 6.86 -12.61
CA TYR A 133 4.02 5.85 -13.62
C TYR A 133 2.93 5.43 -14.64
N VAL A 134 1.87 6.24 -14.85
CA VAL A 134 1.09 6.25 -16.12
C VAL A 134 -0.08 5.22 -16.24
N PHE A 135 -0.92 5.00 -15.22
CA PHE A 135 -2.12 4.12 -15.38
C PHE A 135 -3.40 4.58 -14.64
N TYR A 136 -3.64 5.89 -14.52
CA TYR A 136 -4.81 6.43 -13.82
C TYR A 136 -5.66 7.36 -14.70
N GLU A 137 -5.97 6.91 -15.92
CA GLU A 137 -6.99 7.55 -16.76
C GLU A 137 -8.38 7.03 -16.36
N ARG A 138 -9.41 7.88 -16.46
CA ARG A 138 -10.80 7.52 -16.15
C ARG A 138 -11.38 6.57 -17.22
N ASP A 139 -10.99 5.31 -17.19
CA ASP A 139 -11.52 4.26 -18.06
C ASP A 139 -12.56 3.37 -17.35
N TRP A 140 -13.35 2.60 -18.08
CA TRP A 140 -14.34 1.68 -17.50
C TRP A 140 -13.70 0.67 -16.53
N ARG A 141 -12.43 0.32 -16.77
CA ARG A 141 -11.64 -0.57 -15.91
C ARG A 141 -11.39 0.02 -14.54
N SER A 142 -11.08 1.31 -14.45
CA SER A 142 -10.87 1.98 -13.17
C SER A 142 -12.17 2.07 -12.38
N TYR A 143 -13.29 2.38 -13.04
CA TYR A 143 -14.61 2.37 -12.39
C TYR A 143 -15.00 0.98 -11.89
N LEU A 144 -14.73 -0.07 -12.67
CA LEU A 144 -14.98 -1.45 -12.23
C LEU A 144 -14.13 -1.80 -11.01
N LEU A 145 -12.84 -1.46 -11.03
CA LEU A 145 -11.94 -1.70 -9.89
C LEU A 145 -12.43 -0.96 -8.64
N THR A 146 -12.74 0.33 -8.75
CA THR A 146 -13.28 1.13 -7.64
C THR A 146 -14.58 0.53 -7.10
N ALA A 147 -15.49 0.06 -7.97
CA ALA A 147 -16.74 -0.56 -7.54
C ALA A 147 -16.52 -1.88 -6.78
N VAL A 148 -15.61 -2.72 -7.26
CA VAL A 148 -15.26 -4.00 -6.60
C VAL A 148 -14.64 -3.76 -5.23
N LEU A 149 -13.65 -2.85 -5.16
CA LEU A 149 -13.01 -2.47 -3.89
C LEU A 149 -14.05 -1.87 -2.93
N SER A 150 -14.81 -0.87 -3.36
CA SER A 150 -15.85 -0.25 -2.52
C SER A 150 -16.88 -1.27 -2.00
N ALA A 151 -17.27 -2.26 -2.81
CA ALA A 151 -18.17 -3.33 -2.36
C ALA A 151 -17.51 -4.23 -1.29
N GLY A 152 -16.23 -4.57 -1.46
CA GLY A 152 -15.44 -5.32 -0.49
C GLY A 152 -15.28 -4.55 0.83
N PHE A 153 -14.88 -3.28 0.73
CA PHE A 153 -14.77 -2.35 1.84
C PHE A 153 -16.09 -2.23 2.61
N PHE A 154 -17.21 -2.02 1.91
CA PHE A 154 -18.55 -1.94 2.52
C PHE A 154 -18.91 -3.22 3.26
N ALA A 155 -18.71 -4.39 2.63
CA ALA A 155 -19.04 -5.67 3.22
C ALA A 155 -18.23 -5.92 4.51
N CYS A 156 -16.93 -5.67 4.48
CA CYS A 156 -16.06 -5.83 5.64
C CYS A 156 -16.43 -4.82 6.75
N LEU A 157 -16.66 -3.56 6.39
CA LEU A 157 -17.00 -2.53 7.36
C LEU A 157 -18.36 -2.78 8.02
N TYR A 158 -19.33 -3.26 7.24
CA TYR A 158 -20.62 -3.68 7.76
C TYR A 158 -20.48 -4.84 8.75
N VAL A 159 -19.72 -5.90 8.40
CA VAL A 159 -19.46 -7.03 9.29
C VAL A 159 -18.85 -6.56 10.61
N PHE A 160 -17.81 -5.72 10.55
CA PHE A 160 -17.17 -5.16 11.73
C PHE A 160 -18.13 -4.33 12.60
N LEU A 161 -18.88 -3.41 12.00
CA LEU A 161 -19.82 -2.54 12.74
C LEU A 161 -21.03 -3.30 13.29
N SER A 162 -21.46 -4.38 12.62
CA SER A 162 -22.61 -5.19 13.04
C SER A 162 -22.38 -5.88 14.38
N ALA A 163 -21.13 -6.17 14.72
CA ALA A 163 -20.77 -6.79 16.00
C ALA A 163 -21.00 -5.89 17.22
N TYR A 164 -21.12 -4.57 17.01
CA TYR A 164 -21.45 -3.61 18.06
C TYR A 164 -22.97 -3.40 18.23
N ALA A 165 -23.79 -4.26 17.62
CA ALA A 165 -25.26 -4.21 17.70
C ALA A 165 -25.88 -2.86 17.27
N LEU A 166 -25.21 -2.16 16.35
CA LEU A 166 -25.59 -0.83 15.86
C LEU A 166 -26.84 -0.83 14.95
N GLY A 167 -27.30 -2.00 14.48
CA GLY A 167 -28.50 -2.13 13.65
C GLY A 167 -28.44 -1.29 12.38
N PHE A 168 -29.48 -0.50 12.09
CA PHE A 168 -29.53 0.37 10.91
C PHE A 168 -28.39 1.40 10.86
N THR A 169 -27.87 1.85 12.00
CA THR A 169 -26.78 2.83 12.03
C THR A 169 -25.47 2.27 11.47
N ALA A 170 -25.23 0.96 11.59
CA ALA A 170 -24.07 0.31 10.97
C ALA A 170 -24.10 0.45 9.44
N ILE A 171 -25.28 0.30 8.82
CA ILE A 171 -25.45 0.41 7.37
C ILE A 171 -25.18 1.84 6.92
N VAL A 172 -25.70 2.84 7.67
CA VAL A 172 -25.50 4.26 7.34
C VAL A 172 -24.02 4.63 7.43
N ILE A 173 -23.34 4.27 8.51
CA ILE A 173 -21.90 4.55 8.69
C ILE A 173 -21.08 3.83 7.61
N ALA A 174 -21.36 2.55 7.36
CA ALA A 174 -20.67 1.78 6.32
C ALA A 174 -20.87 2.41 4.94
N ALA A 175 -22.08 2.86 4.60
CA ALA A 175 -22.36 3.52 3.33
C ALA A 175 -21.60 4.84 3.18
N VAL A 176 -21.62 5.71 4.21
CA VAL A 176 -20.93 7.00 4.18
C VAL A 176 -19.42 6.82 4.06
N LEU A 177 -18.82 5.94 4.86
CA LEU A 177 -17.38 5.69 4.79
C LEU A 177 -16.97 5.01 3.48
N THR A 178 -17.81 4.15 2.92
CA THR A 178 -17.57 3.56 1.59
C THR A 178 -17.64 4.62 0.51
N MET A 179 -18.56 5.58 0.58
CA MET A 179 -18.60 6.71 -0.37
C MET A 179 -17.33 7.56 -0.28
N MET A 180 -16.83 7.83 0.93
CA MET A 180 -15.56 8.53 1.13
C MET A 180 -14.38 7.74 0.56
N TYR A 181 -14.32 6.43 0.82
CA TYR A 181 -13.31 5.54 0.27
C TYR A 181 -13.36 5.50 -1.27
N ALA A 182 -14.54 5.32 -1.85
CA ALA A 182 -14.73 5.32 -3.30
C ALA A 182 -14.28 6.65 -3.92
N TRP A 183 -14.58 7.77 -3.28
CA TRP A 183 -14.12 9.09 -3.70
C TRP A 183 -12.61 9.21 -3.66
N ALA A 184 -11.98 8.74 -2.58
CA ALA A 184 -10.52 8.75 -2.43
C ALA A 184 -9.83 7.86 -3.47
N VAL A 185 -10.45 6.73 -3.84
CA VAL A 185 -9.88 5.78 -4.83
C VAL A 185 -10.06 6.26 -6.28
N LEU A 186 -11.03 7.12 -6.58
CA LEU A 186 -11.32 7.52 -7.96
C LEU A 186 -10.14 8.22 -8.64
N PRO A 187 -9.91 8.01 -9.95
CA PRO A 187 -8.86 8.71 -10.68
C PRO A 187 -9.09 10.20 -10.80
N GLU A 188 -8.10 10.99 -10.37
CA GLU A 188 -8.14 12.44 -10.45
C GLU A 188 -7.87 12.99 -11.86
N LYS A 189 -7.09 12.27 -12.69
CA LYS A 189 -6.71 12.75 -14.03
C LYS A 189 -7.86 12.56 -15.03
N PRO A 190 -8.29 13.63 -15.74
CA PRO A 190 -9.27 13.51 -16.82
C PRO A 190 -8.67 12.73 -18.01
N ILE A 191 -9.56 12.20 -18.84
CA ILE A 191 -9.25 11.55 -20.14
C ILE A 191 -8.74 12.62 -21.11
#